data_AF-A0A0K8VPM5-F1
#
_entry.id   AF-A0A0K8VPM5-F1
#
_cell.length_a   1.000
_cell.length_b   1.000
_cell.length_c   1.000
_cell.angle_alpha   90.00
_cell.angle_beta   90.00
_cell.angle_gamma   90.00
#
_symmetry.space_group_name_H-M   'P 1'
#
loop_
_entity.id
_entity.type
_entity.pdbx_description
1 polymer ?
#
loop_
_entity_poly.entity_id
_entity_poly.type
_entity_poly.pdbx_seq_one_letter_code
_entity_poly.pdbx_strand_id
1 'polypeptide(L)'
;MLSRTALLSVQRPLGVLAMRSASAAGSGDQVARRERPEHPGKVRLGFIPEEWFQFFYNKTGVTGPYTFGVGLLTYLCSKEIYVMEHEYYSGLSLAIMAIVAVKKLGPTVAAWTDKEIDRI
;
A
#
# COMPACT_ATOMS: atom_id res chain seq x y z
N MET A 1 -4.63 -12.83 58.90
CA MET A 1 -4.79 -11.38 59.13
C MET A 1 -4.00 -10.65 58.07
N LEU A 2 -4.63 -10.38 56.92
CA LEU A 2 -4.06 -9.60 55.82
C LEU A 2 -5.08 -8.50 55.51
N SER A 3 -4.62 -7.27 55.69
CA SER A 3 -5.44 -6.11 55.98
C SER A 3 -6.27 -5.63 54.80
N ARG A 4 -7.54 -5.32 55.07
CA ARG A 4 -8.51 -4.68 54.15
C ARG A 4 -8.07 -3.30 53.64
N THR A 5 -6.96 -2.75 54.14
CA THR A 5 -6.37 -1.48 53.71
C THR A 5 -5.56 -1.57 52.42
N ALA A 6 -5.18 -2.76 51.94
CA ALA A 6 -4.46 -2.92 50.67
C ALA A 6 -5.38 -2.82 49.42
N LEU A 7 -6.70 -3.02 49.58
CA LEU A 7 -7.65 -2.96 48.46
C LEU A 7 -8.12 -1.53 48.13
N LEU A 8 -7.92 -0.57 49.04
CA LEU A 8 -8.38 0.81 48.85
C LEU A 8 -7.35 1.72 48.16
N SER A 9 -6.12 1.26 47.92
CA SER A 9 -5.09 2.04 47.20
C SER A 9 -5.10 1.86 45.68
N VAL A 10 -5.92 0.95 45.15
CA VAL A 10 -6.08 0.70 43.69
C VAL A 10 -7.27 1.48 43.10
N GLN A 11 -7.91 2.35 43.87
CA GLN A 11 -8.93 3.25 43.34
C GLN A 11 -8.28 4.52 42.77
N ARG A 12 -7.59 4.37 41.63
CA ARG A 12 -7.30 5.52 40.76
C ARG A 12 -8.63 6.11 40.28
N PRO A 13 -8.82 7.43 40.32
CA PRO A 13 -10.06 8.04 39.90
C PRO A 13 -10.23 7.84 38.39
N LEU A 14 -11.17 6.98 38.04
CA LEU A 14 -11.71 6.75 36.69
C LEU A 14 -12.52 7.97 36.20
N GLY A 15 -12.13 9.19 36.60
CA GLY A 15 -12.87 10.44 36.46
C GLY A 15 -12.20 11.47 35.55
N VAL A 16 -11.09 11.15 34.89
CA VAL A 16 -10.39 12.08 33.96
C VAL A 16 -10.51 11.66 32.49
N LEU A 17 -11.09 10.50 32.19
CA LEU A 17 -11.20 10.01 30.80
C LEU A 17 -12.58 10.24 30.13
N ALA A 18 -13.50 10.95 30.78
CA ALA A 18 -14.86 11.18 30.27
C ALA A 18 -15.25 12.67 30.14
N MET A 19 -14.27 13.57 30.00
CA MET A 19 -14.52 15.02 29.83
C MET A 19 -13.86 15.55 28.54
N ARG A 20 -14.04 14.86 27.41
CA ARG A 20 -13.70 15.39 26.09
C ARG A 20 -14.85 15.38 25.08
N SER A 21 -16.07 15.19 25.56
CA SER A 21 -17.29 15.15 24.76
C SER A 21 -18.34 16.08 25.37
N ALA A 22 -18.09 17.39 25.29
CA ALA A 22 -19.10 18.46 25.21
C ALA A 22 -18.47 19.79 25.64
N SER A 23 -18.05 20.59 24.66
CA SER A 23 -18.26 22.05 24.61
C SER A 23 -17.27 22.72 23.65
N ALA A 24 -17.66 22.84 22.38
CA ALA A 24 -17.30 23.97 21.53
C ALA A 24 -18.37 24.11 20.45
N ALA A 25 -19.51 24.67 20.84
CA ALA A 25 -20.34 25.39 19.89
C ALA A 25 -19.59 26.66 19.51
N GLY A 26 -18.82 26.60 18.42
CA GLY A 26 -18.05 27.70 17.87
C GLY A 26 -17.62 27.33 16.46
N SER A 27 -18.21 28.01 15.47
CA SER A 27 -17.82 28.08 14.05
C SER A 27 -17.29 26.77 13.42
N GLY A 28 -18.17 26.07 12.69
CA GLY A 28 -17.90 24.93 11.79
C GLY A 28 -16.45 24.51 11.64
N ASP A 29 -16.01 23.60 12.51
CA ASP A 29 -14.71 22.94 12.41
C ASP A 29 -14.78 21.93 11.26
N GLN A 30 -14.51 22.42 10.04
CA GLN A 30 -14.33 21.60 8.86
C GLN A 30 -13.21 20.61 9.17
N VAL A 31 -13.56 19.32 9.33
CA VAL A 31 -12.56 18.24 9.37
C VAL A 31 -11.68 18.41 8.13
N ALA A 32 -10.47 18.93 8.30
CA ALA A 32 -9.59 19.27 7.20
C ALA A 32 -9.46 18.04 6.29
N ARG A 33 -9.87 18.21 5.03
CA ARG A 33 -9.84 17.12 4.05
C ARG A 33 -8.41 16.63 3.93
N ARG A 34 -8.20 15.32 4.08
CA ARG A 34 -6.88 14.71 3.90
C ARG A 34 -6.35 15.09 2.51
N GLU A 35 -5.22 15.78 2.49
CA GLU A 35 -4.55 16.16 1.25
C GLU A 35 -3.94 14.92 0.61
N ARG A 36 -4.13 14.79 -0.71
CA ARG A 36 -3.54 13.70 -1.48
C ARG A 36 -2.05 14.02 -1.67
N PRO A 37 -1.13 13.07 -1.43
CA PRO A 37 0.27 13.29 -1.75
C PRO A 37 0.45 13.57 -3.25
N GLU A 38 1.29 14.55 -3.58
CA GLU A 38 1.57 14.98 -4.96
C GLU A 38 2.22 13.87 -5.79
N HIS A 39 3.09 13.07 -5.17
CA HIS A 39 3.80 11.99 -5.82
C HIS A 39 3.33 10.62 -5.32
N PRO A 40 3.00 9.69 -6.23
CA PRO A 40 2.73 8.32 -5.83
C PRO A 40 4.00 7.63 -5.34
N GLY A 41 3.84 6.61 -4.50
CA GLY A 41 4.94 5.74 -4.10
C GLY A 41 5.62 5.11 -5.31
N LYS A 42 6.95 4.98 -5.26
CA LYS A 42 7.73 4.46 -6.38
C LYS A 42 7.45 2.96 -6.58
N VAL A 43 7.12 2.59 -7.81
CA VAL A 43 6.84 1.19 -8.21
C VAL A 43 7.86 0.77 -9.28
N ARG A 44 8.48 -0.40 -9.10
CA ARG A 44 9.34 -1.05 -10.08
C ARG A 44 8.54 -2.13 -10.84
N LEU A 45 8.89 -2.34 -12.11
CA LEU A 45 8.27 -3.35 -12.99
C LEU A 45 6.73 -3.17 -13.18
N GLY A 46 6.19 -1.99 -12.84
CA GLY A 46 4.78 -1.64 -13.04
C GLY A 46 3.83 -2.08 -11.92
N PHE A 47 4.18 -3.10 -11.12
CA PHE A 47 3.31 -3.61 -10.05
C PHE A 47 3.99 -3.83 -8.69
N ILE A 48 5.32 -3.85 -8.61
CA ILE A 48 6.03 -4.17 -7.35
C ILE A 48 6.50 -2.87 -6.69
N PRO A 49 6.08 -2.57 -5.45
CA PRO A 49 6.51 -1.35 -4.75
C PRO A 49 8.00 -1.39 -4.40
N GLU A 50 8.64 -0.22 -4.38
CA GLU A 50 10.04 -0.06 -3.97
C GLU A 50 10.32 -0.60 -2.56
N GLU A 51 9.34 -0.53 -1.65
CA GLU A 51 9.43 -1.06 -0.29
C GLU A 51 9.79 -2.55 -0.24
N TRP A 52 9.33 -3.33 -1.23
CA TRP A 52 9.70 -4.73 -1.36
C TRP A 52 11.20 -4.88 -1.67
N PHE A 53 11.75 -4.02 -2.52
CA PHE A 53 13.17 -4.02 -2.84
C PHE A 53 14.02 -3.54 -1.64
N GLN A 54 13.55 -2.55 -0.89
CA GLN A 54 14.23 -2.09 0.33
C GLN A 54 14.32 -3.18 1.40
N PHE A 55 13.27 -4.00 1.56
CA PHE A 55 13.29 -5.12 2.49
C PHE A 55 14.43 -6.11 2.20
N PHE A 56 14.62 -6.49 0.94
CA PHE A 56 15.70 -7.39 0.53
C PHE A 56 17.08 -6.71 0.47
N TYR A 57 17.14 -5.38 0.35
CA TYR A 57 18.39 -4.66 0.19
C TYR A 57 19.37 -4.90 1.34
N ASN A 58 18.87 -4.91 2.58
CA ASN A 58 19.68 -5.13 3.78
C ASN A 58 20.27 -6.54 3.91
N LYS A 59 19.75 -7.52 3.14
CA LYS A 59 20.16 -8.93 3.23
C LYS A 59 20.89 -9.43 2.00
N THR A 60 20.39 -9.06 0.84
CA THR A 60 20.77 -9.63 -0.46
C THR A 60 21.15 -8.57 -1.49
N GLY A 61 21.20 -7.29 -1.09
CA GLY A 61 21.52 -6.16 -1.96
C GLY A 61 20.45 -5.93 -3.04
N VAL A 62 20.84 -5.19 -4.10
CA VAL A 62 19.94 -4.82 -5.20
C VAL A 62 19.52 -6.03 -6.03
N THR A 63 20.35 -7.07 -6.12
CA THR A 63 20.10 -8.25 -6.96
C THR A 63 19.13 -9.24 -6.34
N GLY A 64 19.01 -9.26 -5.00
CA GLY A 64 18.16 -10.20 -4.27
C GLY A 64 16.70 -10.30 -4.73
N PRO A 65 15.96 -9.18 -4.85
CA PRO A 65 14.59 -9.22 -5.35
C PRO A 65 14.46 -9.82 -6.74
N TYR A 66 15.43 -9.55 -7.62
CA TYR A 66 15.40 -10.04 -9.01
C TYR A 66 15.71 -11.53 -9.07
N THR A 67 16.72 -12.00 -8.32
CA THR A 67 17.05 -13.42 -8.26
C THR A 67 15.95 -14.21 -7.56
N PHE A 68 15.32 -13.65 -6.53
CA PHE A 68 14.13 -14.23 -5.89
C PHE A 68 12.96 -14.36 -6.87
N GLY A 69 12.67 -13.30 -7.64
CA GLY A 69 11.59 -13.33 -8.64
C GLY A 69 11.81 -14.38 -9.72
N VAL A 70 13.03 -14.47 -10.29
CA VAL A 70 13.38 -15.48 -11.30
C VAL A 70 13.35 -16.89 -10.70
N GLY A 71 13.87 -17.07 -9.48
CA GLY A 71 13.84 -18.35 -8.76
C GLY A 71 12.42 -18.83 -8.48
N LEU A 72 11.55 -17.94 -8.02
CA LEU A 72 10.14 -18.24 -7.76
C LEU A 72 9.41 -18.62 -9.05
N LEU A 73 9.60 -17.86 -10.14
CA LEU A 73 9.00 -18.19 -11.44
C LEU A 73 9.45 -19.57 -11.94
N THR A 74 10.75 -19.86 -11.85
CA THR A 74 11.32 -21.15 -12.26
C THR A 74 10.75 -22.29 -11.41
N TYR A 75 10.59 -22.07 -10.10
CA TYR A 75 9.98 -23.03 -9.21
C TYR A 75 8.51 -23.31 -9.57
N LEU A 76 7.71 -22.28 -9.85
CA LEU A 76 6.30 -22.45 -10.23
C LEU A 76 6.15 -23.24 -11.53
N CYS A 77 7.01 -22.99 -12.52
CA CYS A 77 7.06 -23.77 -13.76
C CYS A 77 7.52 -25.21 -13.50
N SER A 78 8.57 -25.41 -12.69
CA SER A 78 9.11 -26.73 -12.37
C SER A 78 8.14 -27.60 -11.56
N LYS A 79 7.26 -26.99 -10.77
CA LYS A 79 6.23 -27.68 -9.99
C LYS A 79 4.89 -27.79 -10.70
N GLU A 80 4.82 -27.38 -11.97
CA GLU A 80 3.59 -27.38 -12.77
C GLU A 80 2.42 -26.67 -12.05
N ILE A 81 2.72 -25.72 -11.15
CA ILE A 81 1.72 -24.86 -10.53
C ILE A 81 1.29 -23.80 -11.55
N TYR A 82 2.25 -23.36 -12.37
CA TYR A 82 1.99 -22.59 -13.58
C TYR A 82 2.10 -23.52 -14.80
N VAL A 83 0.97 -24.11 -15.20
CA VAL A 83 0.91 -24.99 -16.37
C VAL A 83 0.83 -24.13 -17.63
N MET A 84 1.73 -24.39 -18.59
CA MET A 84 1.77 -23.67 -19.88
C MET A 84 0.76 -24.26 -20.87
N GLU A 85 -0.53 -24.13 -20.56
CA GLU A 85 -1.61 -24.53 -21.46
C GLU A 85 -1.99 -23.41 -22.45
N HIS A 86 -2.98 -23.68 -23.30
CA HIS A 86 -3.48 -22.69 -24.27
C HIS A 86 -3.89 -21.36 -23.61
N GLU A 87 -4.53 -21.42 -22.45
CA GLU A 87 -4.94 -20.23 -21.68
C GLU A 87 -3.75 -19.42 -21.16
N TYR A 88 -2.61 -20.07 -20.85
CA TYR A 88 -1.39 -19.35 -20.44
C TYR A 88 -0.88 -18.44 -21.56
N TYR A 89 -0.85 -18.94 -22.79
CA TYR A 89 -0.41 -18.14 -23.95
C TYR A 89 -1.39 -17.02 -24.30
N SER A 90 -2.69 -17.28 -24.16
CA SER A 90 -3.73 -16.25 -24.26
C SER A 90 -3.49 -15.13 -23.24
N GLY A 91 -3.32 -15.48 -21.95
CA GLY A 91 -3.02 -14.53 -20.89
C GLY A 91 -1.72 -13.75 -21.12
N LEU A 92 -0.66 -14.41 -21.60
CA LEU A 92 0.62 -13.76 -21.94
C LEU A 92 0.42 -12.70 -23.04
N SER A 93 -0.32 -13.02 -24.09
CA SER A 93 -0.59 -12.08 -25.19
C SER A 93 -1.37 -10.84 -24.72
N LEU A 94 -2.35 -11.04 -23.83
CA LEU A 94 -3.12 -9.96 -23.23
C LEU A 94 -2.24 -9.08 -22.33
N ALA A 95 -1.35 -9.68 -21.54
CA ALA A 95 -0.41 -8.94 -20.71
C ALA A 95 0.54 -8.07 -21.54
N ILE A 96 1.07 -8.60 -22.65
CA ILE A 96 1.94 -7.84 -23.57
C ILE A 96 1.15 -6.67 -24.18
N MET A 97 -0.08 -6.91 -24.63
CA MET A 97 -0.96 -5.86 -25.15
C MET A 97 -1.22 -4.77 -24.11
N ALA A 98 -1.50 -5.13 -22.85
CA ALA A 98 -1.71 -4.18 -21.77
C ALA A 98 -0.46 -3.32 -21.51
N ILE A 99 0.75 -3.92 -21.52
CA ILE A 99 2.01 -3.18 -21.34
C ILE A 99 2.21 -2.17 -22.49
N VAL A 100 1.93 -2.57 -23.73
CA VAL A 100 2.03 -1.67 -24.89
C VAL A 100 1.01 -0.54 -24.77
N ALA A 101 -0.23 -0.83 -24.40
CA ALA A 101 -1.28 0.17 -24.20
C ALA A 101 -0.88 1.19 -23.12
N VAL A 102 -0.40 0.74 -21.96
CA VAL A 102 0.05 1.64 -20.88
C VAL A 102 1.23 2.50 -21.33
N LYS A 103 2.20 1.94 -22.04
CA LYS A 103 3.38 2.71 -22.51
C LYS A 103 3.04 3.74 -23.59
N LYS A 104 2.06 3.45 -24.45
CA LYS A 104 1.70 4.34 -25.58
C LYS A 104 0.61 5.35 -25.23
N LEU A 105 -0.40 4.93 -24.49
CA LEU A 105 -1.55 5.76 -24.13
C LEU A 105 -1.35 6.47 -22.78
N GLY A 106 -0.46 5.96 -21.92
CA GLY A 106 -0.22 6.52 -20.58
C GLY A 106 0.11 8.02 -20.56
N PRO A 107 1.08 8.52 -21.36
CA PRO A 107 1.42 9.95 -21.36
C PRO A 107 0.27 10.83 -21.83
N THR A 108 -0.50 10.38 -22.83
CA THR A 108 -1.64 11.12 -23.37
C THR A 108 -2.78 11.21 -22.37
N VAL A 109 -3.10 10.09 -21.69
CA VAL A 109 -4.15 10.05 -20.67
C VAL A 109 -3.75 10.84 -19.43
N ALA A 110 -2.48 10.79 -19.01
CA ALA A 110 -1.96 11.59 -17.91
C ALA A 110 -2.11 13.08 -18.18
N ALA A 111 -1.63 13.56 -19.33
CA ALA A 111 -1.74 14.97 -19.71
C ALA A 111 -3.18 15.45 -19.89
N TRP A 112 -4.11 14.56 -20.24
CA TRP A 112 -5.54 14.89 -20.28
C TRP A 112 -6.15 15.00 -18.87
N THR A 113 -5.78 14.08 -17.98
CA THR A 113 -6.29 14.05 -16.59
C THR A 113 -5.76 15.23 -15.78
N ASP A 114 -4.49 15.60 -15.95
CA ASP A 114 -3.89 16.75 -15.26
C ASP A 114 -4.62 18.05 -15.62
N LYS A 115 -4.98 18.25 -16.91
CA LYS A 115 -5.75 19.42 -17.36
C LYS A 115 -7.16 19.49 -16.77
N GLU A 116 -7.79 18.35 -16.54
CA GLU A 116 -9.14 18.31 -15.96
C GLU A 116 -9.10 18.57 -14.45
N ILE A 117 -8.03 18.14 -13.76
CA ILE A 117 -7.81 18.47 -12.36
C ILE A 117 -7.53 19.98 -12.20
N ASP A 118 -6.71 20.57 -13.06
CA ASP A 118 -6.40 22.02 -13.03
C ASP A 118 -7.62 22.92 -13.32
N ARG A 119 -8.66 22.36 -13.94
CA ARG A 119 -9.90 23.09 -14.24
C ARG A 119 -10.82 23.19 -13.01
N ILE A 120 -10.73 22.25 -12.07
CA ILE A 120 -11.61 22.12 -10.89
C ILE A 120 -11.05 22.95 -9.73
#